data_AF-A0A3C1EYJ5-F1
#
_entry.id   AF-A0A3C1EYJ5-F1
#
_cell.length_a   1.000
_cell.length_b   1.000
_cell.length_c   1.000
_cell.angle_alpha   90.00
_cell.angle_beta   90.00
_cell.angle_gamma   90.00
#
_symmetry.space_group_name_H-M   'P 1'
#
loop_
_entity.id
_entity.type
_entity.pdbx_description
1 polymer ?
#
loop_
_entity_poly.entity_id
_entity_poly.type
_entity_poly.pdbx_seq_one_letter_code
_entity_poly.pdbx_strand_id
1 'polypeptide(L)'
;MSLKKFNKIFRIEESVENEQKKFVYRINSLFNTLEERDDYNAILYSICYGLGINSDEIKKNKIVSGKFIKPLRSVTKDNFQGTLKVLVLLYEFYEKSDLKFIIEKEIECALSYSNVDLGINWKDGMFYPRGAEILDEKLIEDSLRFLADFPNEKKNYEKALSDYGHKIMVE
;
A
#
# COMPACT_ATOMS: atom_id res chain seq x y z
N MET A 1 -1.24 20.43 -17.58
CA MET A 1 -0.08 19.70 -18.16
C MET A 1 0.53 18.86 -17.05
N SER A 2 0.69 17.54 -17.19
CA SER A 2 1.21 16.70 -16.08
C SER A 2 2.71 16.90 -15.89
N LEU A 3 3.18 16.87 -14.64
CA LEU A 3 4.60 17.01 -14.29
C LEU A 3 5.46 15.93 -14.99
N LYS A 4 4.90 14.73 -15.16
CA LYS A 4 5.50 13.64 -15.97
C LYS A 4 5.83 14.09 -17.39
N LYS A 5 4.89 14.78 -18.04
CA LYS A 5 5.08 15.28 -19.42
C LYS A 5 6.15 16.36 -19.45
N PHE A 6 6.17 17.26 -18.46
CA PHE A 6 7.23 18.27 -18.31
C PHE A 6 8.60 17.62 -18.15
N ASN A 7 8.78 16.71 -17.18
CA ASN A 7 10.07 16.05 -16.95
C ASN A 7 10.57 15.31 -18.20
N LYS A 8 9.67 14.65 -18.93
CA LYS A 8 10.00 14.00 -20.20
C LYS A 8 10.49 14.98 -21.26
N ILE A 9 9.84 16.15 -21.39
CA ILE A 9 10.24 17.20 -22.34
C ILE A 9 11.64 17.74 -22.01
N PHE A 10 11.93 17.95 -20.73
CA PHE A 10 13.21 18.50 -20.26
C PHE A 10 14.28 17.45 -19.96
N ARG A 11 14.03 16.17 -20.27
CA ARG A 11 14.93 15.04 -19.98
C ARG A 11 15.41 15.01 -18.52
N ILE A 12 14.52 15.37 -17.60
CA ILE A 12 14.78 15.26 -16.18
C ILE A 12 14.57 13.79 -15.81
N GLU A 13 15.67 13.06 -15.70
CA GLU A 13 15.67 11.69 -15.21
C GLU A 13 15.53 11.70 -13.68
N GLU A 14 14.60 10.91 -13.18
CA GLU A 14 14.37 10.77 -11.75
C GLU A 14 14.64 9.32 -11.34
N SER A 15 15.42 9.11 -10.29
CA SER A 15 15.68 7.77 -9.80
C SER A 15 14.48 7.24 -9.02
N VAL A 16 14.28 5.92 -9.05
CA VAL A 16 13.25 5.24 -8.25
C VAL A 16 13.45 5.55 -6.77
N GLU A 17 14.68 5.56 -6.28
CA GLU A 17 15.00 5.85 -4.88
C GLU A 17 14.57 7.28 -4.47
N ASN A 18 14.75 8.27 -5.33
CA ASN A 18 14.29 9.63 -5.06
C ASN A 18 12.76 9.74 -5.08
N GLU A 19 12.07 9.09 -6.02
CA GLU A 19 10.61 9.08 -5.99
C GLU A 19 10.04 8.31 -4.80
N GLN A 20 10.72 7.27 -4.29
CA GLN A 20 10.36 6.63 -3.03
C GLN A 20 10.45 7.60 -1.85
N LYS A 21 11.52 8.40 -1.76
CA LYS A 21 11.65 9.46 -0.73
C LYS A 21 10.53 10.51 -0.85
N LYS A 22 10.21 10.94 -2.08
CA LYS A 22 9.09 11.87 -2.31
C LYS A 22 7.74 11.25 -2.00
N PHE A 23 7.54 9.95 -2.24
CA PHE A 23 6.33 9.24 -1.84
C PHE A 23 6.16 9.28 -0.32
N VAL A 24 7.21 8.97 0.45
CA VAL A 24 7.19 9.11 1.92
C VAL A 24 6.84 10.53 2.32
N TYR A 25 7.41 11.54 1.64
CA TYR A 25 7.08 12.94 1.90
C TYR A 25 5.60 13.27 1.62
N ARG A 26 5.03 12.75 0.53
CA ARG A 26 3.60 12.92 0.19
C ARG A 26 2.70 12.33 1.27
N ILE A 27 3.00 11.13 1.76
CA ILE A 27 2.23 10.46 2.81
C ILE A 27 2.30 11.18 4.17
N ASN A 28 3.35 11.98 4.41
CA ASN A 28 3.49 12.70 5.68
C ASN A 28 2.34 13.69 5.96
N SER A 29 1.64 14.21 4.94
CA SER A 29 0.45 15.04 5.15
C SER A 29 -0.68 14.25 5.81
N LEU A 30 -0.92 13.02 5.34
CA LEU A 30 -1.88 12.09 5.95
C LEU A 30 -1.48 11.79 7.41
N PHE A 31 -0.20 11.49 7.68
CA PHE A 31 0.27 11.25 9.04
C PHE A 31 0.05 12.45 9.97
N ASN A 32 0.37 13.66 9.52
CA ASN A 32 0.11 14.87 10.32
C ASN A 32 -1.38 15.04 10.63
N THR A 33 -2.26 14.74 9.67
CA THR A 33 -3.71 14.81 9.86
C THR A 33 -4.19 13.78 10.89
N LEU A 34 -3.65 12.57 10.85
CA LEU A 34 -3.98 11.51 11.83
C LEU A 34 -3.42 11.82 13.22
N GLU A 35 -2.23 12.44 13.31
CA GLU A 35 -1.56 12.85 14.54
C GLU A 35 -2.33 13.90 15.35
N GLU A 36 -3.23 14.65 14.70
CA GLU A 36 -4.06 15.67 15.34
C GLU A 36 -5.37 15.12 15.92
N ARG A 37 -5.68 13.84 15.70
CA ARG A 37 -6.93 13.23 16.14
C ARG A 37 -6.90 12.82 17.61
N ASP A 38 -8.09 12.79 18.22
CA ASP A 38 -8.25 12.37 19.61
C ASP A 38 -7.96 10.88 19.84
N ASP A 39 -8.17 10.05 18.82
CA ASP A 39 -7.92 8.60 18.82
C ASP A 39 -6.46 8.23 18.49
N TYR A 40 -5.57 9.22 18.31
CA TYR A 40 -4.20 8.99 17.83
C TYR A 40 -3.39 7.98 18.64
N ASN A 41 -3.53 7.98 19.97
CA ASN A 41 -2.81 7.01 20.80
C ASN A 41 -3.24 5.57 20.49
N ALA A 42 -4.54 5.32 20.29
CA ALA A 42 -5.04 4.00 19.93
C ALA A 42 -4.50 3.54 18.57
N ILE A 43 -4.45 4.46 17.60
CA ILE A 43 -3.84 4.23 16.28
C ILE A 43 -2.38 3.80 16.46
N LEU A 44 -1.59 4.61 17.18
CA LEU A 44 -0.18 4.38 17.38
C LEU A 44 0.10 3.02 18.06
N TYR A 45 -0.66 2.69 19.11
CA TYR A 45 -0.51 1.40 19.80
C TYR A 45 -0.84 0.22 18.88
N SER A 46 -1.92 0.31 18.10
CA SER A 46 -2.29 -0.74 17.14
C SER A 46 -1.21 -0.96 16.09
N ILE A 47 -0.64 0.12 15.55
CA ILE A 47 0.46 0.04 14.58
C ILE A 47 1.72 -0.56 15.21
N CYS A 48 2.09 -0.10 16.41
CA CYS A 48 3.25 -0.63 17.12
C CYS A 48 3.10 -2.13 17.39
N TYR A 49 1.92 -2.55 17.82
CA TYR A 49 1.58 -3.96 18.03
C TYR A 49 1.71 -4.77 16.73
N GLY A 50 1.11 -4.30 15.63
CA GLY A 50 1.20 -4.97 14.32
C GLY A 50 2.62 -5.07 13.77
N LEU A 51 3.50 -4.14 14.13
CA LEU A 51 4.92 -4.16 13.76
C LEU A 51 5.81 -4.93 14.75
N GLY A 52 5.28 -5.39 15.90
CA GLY A 52 6.07 -5.99 16.96
C GLY A 52 7.07 -5.02 17.60
N ILE A 53 6.75 -3.73 17.66
CA ILE A 53 7.59 -2.68 18.22
C ILE A 53 7.01 -2.24 19.57
N ASN A 54 7.86 -2.09 20.58
CA ASN A 54 7.44 -1.47 21.83
C ASN A 54 7.26 0.04 21.61
N SER A 55 6.04 0.54 21.81
CA SER A 55 5.71 1.97 21.65
C SER A 55 6.56 2.88 22.53
N ASP A 56 7.06 2.39 23.68
CA ASP A 56 7.90 3.17 24.60
C ASP A 56 9.31 3.42 24.07
N GLU A 57 9.78 2.60 23.13
CA GLU A 57 11.08 2.77 22.47
C GLU A 57 11.09 3.90 21.44
N ILE A 58 9.92 4.46 21.09
CA ILE A 58 9.82 5.59 20.18
C ILE A 58 10.25 6.86 20.92
N LYS A 59 11.52 7.23 20.76
CA LYS A 59 12.17 8.32 21.52
C LYS A 59 11.75 9.73 21.11
N LYS A 60 11.14 9.91 19.93
CA LYS A 60 10.83 11.24 19.39
C LYS A 60 9.44 11.66 19.84
N ASN A 61 9.39 12.80 20.54
CA ASN A 61 8.15 13.49 20.86
C ASN A 61 8.01 14.75 20.00
N LYS A 62 6.79 15.03 19.57
CA LYS A 62 6.36 16.24 18.88
C LYS A 62 5.26 16.88 19.72
N ILE A 63 5.24 18.21 19.81
CA ILE A 63 4.13 18.92 20.46
C ILE A 63 3.10 19.23 19.38
N VAL A 64 1.87 18.73 19.56
CA VAL A 64 0.71 19.02 18.71
C VAL A 64 -0.42 19.45 19.63
N SER A 65 -0.93 20.68 19.41
CA SER A 65 -2.02 21.25 20.23
C SER A 65 -1.75 21.20 21.75
N GLY A 66 -0.49 21.41 22.16
CA GLY A 66 -0.06 21.37 23.56
C GLY A 66 0.14 19.97 24.15
N LYS A 67 -0.10 18.90 23.39
CA LYS A 67 0.14 17.50 23.80
C LYS A 67 1.46 17.00 23.21
N PHE A 68 2.23 16.25 24.01
CA PHE A 68 3.38 15.50 23.50
C PHE A 68 2.88 14.20 22.86
N ILE A 69 3.09 14.05 21.55
CA ILE A 69 2.75 12.85 20.80
C ILE A 69 4.01 12.28 20.14
N LYS A 70 4.01 10.96 19.90
CA LYS A 70 5.08 10.27 19.15
C LYS A 70 4.66 10.21 17.69
N PRO A 71 5.33 10.90 16.74
CA PRO A 71 4.82 10.99 15.37
C PRO A 71 5.02 9.68 14.61
N LEU A 72 4.10 9.34 13.70
CA LEU A 72 4.13 8.09 12.92
C LEU A 72 5.40 7.96 12.09
N ARG A 73 5.97 9.08 11.66
CA ARG A 73 7.27 9.13 10.98
C ARG A 73 8.42 8.52 11.78
N SER A 74 8.33 8.55 13.12
CA SER A 74 9.32 7.91 13.98
C SER A 74 9.24 6.40 13.94
N VAL A 75 8.04 5.86 13.69
CA VAL A 75 7.80 4.42 13.50
C VAL A 75 8.30 3.99 12.13
N THR A 76 7.97 4.75 11.08
CA THR A 76 8.43 4.44 9.71
C THR A 76 9.92 4.69 9.50
N LYS A 77 10.56 5.45 10.40
CA LYS A 77 11.97 5.90 10.28
C LYS A 77 12.24 6.60 8.95
N ASP A 78 11.25 7.30 8.41
CA ASP A 78 11.28 7.97 7.10
C ASP A 78 11.73 7.07 5.93
N ASN A 79 11.60 5.75 6.08
CA ASN A 79 11.95 4.81 5.02
C ASN A 79 10.69 4.33 4.28
N PHE A 80 10.88 4.01 3.00
CA PHE A 80 9.79 3.64 2.11
C PHE A 80 9.05 2.40 2.60
N GLN A 81 9.77 1.32 2.89
CA GLN A 81 9.19 0.04 3.31
C GLN A 81 8.40 0.13 4.64
N GLY A 82 8.94 0.86 5.61
CA GLY A 82 8.28 1.14 6.88
C GLY A 82 7.01 1.95 6.68
N THR A 83 7.03 2.92 5.77
CA THR A 83 5.84 3.69 5.39
C THR A 83 4.76 2.78 4.77
N LEU A 84 5.13 1.89 3.85
CA LEU A 84 4.16 0.93 3.27
C LEU A 84 3.49 0.05 4.33
N LYS A 85 4.29 -0.52 5.26
CA LYS A 85 3.76 -1.36 6.34
C LYS A 85 2.80 -0.59 7.26
N VAL A 86 3.16 0.63 7.62
CA VAL A 86 2.30 1.49 8.45
C VAL A 86 0.98 1.82 7.74
N LEU A 87 1.01 2.07 6.43
CA LEU A 87 -0.19 2.33 5.64
C LEU A 87 -1.15 1.13 5.59
N VAL A 88 -0.63 -0.10 5.46
CA VAL A 88 -1.43 -1.34 5.55
C VAL A 88 -2.11 -1.43 6.91
N LEU A 89 -1.35 -1.29 8.00
CA LEU A 89 -1.90 -1.38 9.36
C LEU A 89 -2.90 -0.26 9.67
N LEU A 90 -2.69 0.94 9.12
CA LEU A 90 -3.64 2.04 9.21
C LEU A 90 -4.95 1.71 8.49
N TYR A 91 -4.86 1.15 7.29
CA TYR A 91 -6.03 0.75 6.52
C TYR A 91 -6.86 -0.32 7.24
N GLU A 92 -6.19 -1.32 7.82
CA GLU A 92 -6.82 -2.36 8.65
C GLU A 92 -7.46 -1.78 9.92
N PHE A 93 -6.77 -0.88 10.63
CA PHE A 93 -7.31 -0.23 11.84
C PHE A 93 -8.64 0.50 11.57
N TYR A 94 -8.77 1.08 10.37
CA TYR A 94 -9.95 1.81 9.95
C TYR A 94 -10.94 0.99 9.12
N GLU A 95 -10.88 -0.34 9.12
CA GLU A 95 -11.70 -1.22 8.25
C GLU A 95 -13.19 -0.84 8.20
N LYS A 96 -13.76 -0.39 9.33
CA LYS A 96 -15.18 -0.05 9.50
C LYS A 96 -15.45 1.47 9.55
N SER A 97 -14.49 2.29 9.18
CA SER A 97 -14.56 3.76 9.25
C SER A 97 -14.46 4.38 7.86
N ASP A 98 -15.14 5.51 7.65
CA ASP A 98 -15.04 6.30 6.42
C ASP A 98 -13.60 6.77 6.13
N LEU A 99 -12.76 6.83 7.18
CA LEU A 99 -11.33 7.15 7.04
C LEU A 99 -10.58 6.13 6.19
N LYS A 100 -11.05 4.90 6.07
CA LYS A 100 -10.50 3.89 5.16
C LYS A 100 -10.43 4.41 3.73
N PHE A 101 -11.52 5.01 3.26
CA PHE A 101 -11.61 5.58 1.92
C PHE A 101 -10.66 6.78 1.75
N ILE A 102 -10.53 7.61 2.77
CA ILE A 102 -9.59 8.75 2.75
C ILE A 102 -8.15 8.24 2.65
N ILE A 103 -7.78 7.25 3.47
CA ILE A 103 -6.45 6.63 3.42
C ILE A 103 -6.17 6.04 2.05
N GLU A 104 -7.13 5.30 1.49
CA GLU A 104 -7.03 4.73 0.15
C GLU A 104 -6.77 5.79 -0.92
N LYS A 105 -7.57 6.87 -0.90
CA LYS A 105 -7.43 7.96 -1.86
C LYS A 105 -6.10 8.70 -1.72
N GLU A 106 -5.61 8.91 -0.50
CA GLU A 106 -4.30 9.51 -0.26
C GLU A 106 -3.15 8.62 -0.78
N ILE A 107 -3.24 7.29 -0.60
CA ILE A 107 -2.26 6.34 -1.13
C ILE A 107 -2.27 6.36 -2.66
N GLU A 108 -3.45 6.22 -3.28
CA GLU A 108 -3.62 6.25 -4.73
C GLU A 108 -3.12 7.57 -5.32
N CYS A 109 -3.45 8.69 -4.68
CA CYS A 109 -3.01 10.03 -5.07
C CYS A 109 -1.47 10.12 -5.00
N ALA A 110 -0.86 9.71 -3.89
CA ALA A 110 0.58 9.72 -3.70
C ALA A 110 1.33 8.84 -4.71
N LEU A 111 0.76 7.69 -5.12
CA LEU A 111 1.28 6.84 -6.20
C LEU A 111 1.11 7.50 -7.57
N SER A 112 -0.05 8.10 -7.86
CA SER A 112 -0.35 8.73 -9.15
C SER A 112 0.60 9.90 -9.47
N TYR A 113 1.05 10.60 -8.43
CA TYR A 113 2.01 11.71 -8.51
C TYR A 113 3.46 11.29 -8.67
N SER A 114 3.79 10.01 -8.51
CA SER A 114 5.16 9.51 -8.72
C SER A 114 5.54 9.62 -10.19
N ASN A 115 6.68 10.28 -10.49
CA ASN A 115 7.12 10.50 -11.87
C ASN A 115 7.61 9.23 -12.57
N VAL A 116 8.18 8.31 -11.79
CA VAL A 116 8.57 6.98 -12.24
C VAL A 116 7.73 5.91 -11.58
N ASP A 117 7.80 4.72 -12.15
CA ASP A 117 7.23 3.52 -11.55
C ASP A 117 7.98 3.16 -10.26
N LEU A 118 7.26 3.07 -9.14
CA LEU A 118 7.83 2.66 -7.86
C LEU A 118 7.96 1.14 -7.72
N GLY A 119 7.49 0.38 -8.72
CA GLY A 119 7.49 -1.08 -8.71
C GLY A 119 6.42 -1.67 -7.79
N ILE A 120 5.39 -0.90 -7.43
CA ILE A 120 4.29 -1.34 -6.57
C ILE A 120 2.93 -0.86 -7.08
N ASN A 121 1.89 -1.56 -6.69
CA ASN A 121 0.49 -1.18 -6.84
C ASN A 121 -0.23 -1.29 -5.49
N TRP A 122 -1.23 -0.44 -5.26
CA TRP A 122 -2.11 -0.52 -4.09
C TRP A 122 -3.45 -1.11 -4.51
N LYS A 123 -3.92 -2.12 -3.78
CA LYS A 123 -5.21 -2.77 -4.05
C LYS A 123 -5.73 -3.45 -2.79
N ASP A 124 -7.00 -3.23 -2.47
CA ASP A 124 -7.72 -3.92 -1.38
C ASP A 124 -6.96 -3.92 -0.04
N GLY A 125 -6.37 -2.78 0.34
CA GLY A 125 -5.66 -2.64 1.61
C GLY A 125 -4.22 -3.14 1.63
N MET A 126 -3.69 -3.61 0.50
CA MET A 126 -2.35 -4.19 0.41
C MET A 126 -1.52 -3.59 -0.73
N PHE A 127 -0.20 -3.66 -0.59
CA PHE A 127 0.76 -3.34 -1.64
C PHE A 127 1.25 -4.61 -2.35
N TYR A 128 1.20 -4.61 -3.68
CA TYR A 128 1.69 -5.69 -4.53
C TYR A 128 2.85 -5.19 -5.37
N PRO A 129 3.91 -6.00 -5.60
CA PRO A 129 4.95 -5.63 -6.55
C PRO A 129 4.35 -5.54 -7.96
N ARG A 130 4.67 -4.47 -8.69
CA ARG A 130 4.23 -4.31 -10.07
C ARG A 130 4.97 -5.30 -10.96
N GLY A 131 4.23 -6.02 -11.80
CA GLY A 131 4.72 -7.18 -12.53
C GLY A 131 4.37 -8.53 -11.90
N ALA A 132 3.77 -8.54 -10.69
CA ALA A 132 3.12 -9.75 -10.17
C ALA A 132 2.02 -10.25 -11.12
N GLU A 133 1.27 -9.35 -11.77
CA GLU A 133 0.28 -9.71 -12.79
C GLU A 133 0.89 -10.51 -13.94
N ILE A 134 2.09 -10.14 -14.42
CA ILE A 134 2.79 -10.91 -15.47
C ILE A 134 3.18 -12.29 -14.94
N LEU A 135 3.57 -12.38 -13.67
CA LEU A 135 3.92 -13.64 -13.04
C LEU A 135 2.68 -14.52 -12.84
N ASP A 136 1.56 -13.95 -12.43
CA ASP A 136 0.28 -14.59 -12.22
C ASP A 136 -0.34 -15.04 -13.56
N GLU A 137 -0.34 -14.17 -14.58
CA GLU A 137 -0.71 -14.51 -15.96
C GLU A 137 0.14 -15.66 -16.48
N LYS A 138 1.47 -15.58 -16.31
CA LYS A 138 2.36 -16.66 -16.71
C LYS A 138 2.10 -17.95 -15.93
N LEU A 139 1.80 -17.88 -14.64
CA LEU A 139 1.48 -19.06 -13.82
C LEU A 139 0.19 -19.72 -14.33
N ILE A 140 -0.81 -18.92 -14.67
CA ILE A 140 -2.09 -19.38 -15.23
C ILE A 140 -1.87 -19.96 -16.62
N GLU A 141 -1.17 -19.25 -17.50
CA GLU A 141 -0.88 -19.71 -18.87
C GLU A 141 -0.05 -20.99 -18.89
N ASP A 142 1.00 -21.08 -18.07
CA ASP A 142 1.83 -22.28 -17.94
C ASP A 142 0.99 -23.45 -17.42
N SER A 143 0.14 -23.23 -16.41
CA SER A 143 -0.78 -24.26 -15.90
C SER A 143 -1.78 -24.73 -16.97
N LEU A 144 -2.38 -23.79 -17.73
CA LEU A 144 -3.30 -24.11 -18.82
C LEU A 144 -2.61 -24.81 -19.99
N ARG A 145 -1.36 -24.45 -20.28
CA ARG A 145 -0.53 -25.10 -21.29
C ARG A 145 -0.19 -26.52 -20.89
N PHE A 146 0.19 -26.78 -19.63
CA PHE A 146 0.40 -28.16 -19.15
C PHE A 146 -0.88 -29.00 -19.23
N LEU A 147 -2.04 -28.40 -18.98
CA LEU A 147 -3.34 -29.07 -19.08
C LEU A 147 -3.80 -29.32 -20.53
N ALA A 148 -3.12 -28.77 -21.54
CA ALA A 148 -3.48 -28.99 -22.94
C ALA A 148 -3.37 -30.47 -23.36
N ASP A 149 -2.42 -31.20 -22.76
CA ASP A 149 -2.19 -32.62 -23.01
C ASP A 149 -3.18 -33.52 -22.22
N PHE A 150 -3.98 -32.94 -21.32
CA PHE A 150 -4.85 -33.65 -20.37
C PHE A 150 -6.28 -33.07 -20.40
N PRO A 151 -7.08 -33.36 -21.45
CA PRO A 151 -8.36 -32.69 -21.70
C PRO A 151 -9.43 -32.94 -20.63
N ASN A 152 -9.39 -34.09 -19.93
CA ASN A 152 -10.32 -34.38 -18.85
C ASN A 152 -10.00 -33.56 -17.60
N GLU A 153 -8.71 -33.44 -17.28
CA GLU A 153 -8.18 -32.65 -16.18
C GLU A 153 -8.40 -31.15 -16.42
N LYS A 154 -8.21 -30.69 -17.66
CA LYS A 154 -8.55 -29.34 -18.08
C LYS A 154 -10.03 -29.02 -17.84
N LYS A 155 -10.93 -29.93 -18.23
CA LYS A 155 -12.38 -29.77 -18.01
C LYS A 155 -12.75 -29.72 -16.52
N ASN A 156 -12.08 -30.51 -15.69
CA ASN A 156 -12.27 -30.47 -14.24
C ASN A 156 -11.75 -29.16 -13.63
N TYR A 157 -10.61 -28.67 -14.12
CA TYR A 157 -10.02 -27.40 -13.69
C TYR A 157 -10.90 -26.20 -14.06
N GLU A 158 -11.38 -26.12 -15.31
CA GLU A 158 -12.30 -25.06 -15.77
C GLU A 158 -13.61 -25.06 -14.98
N LYS A 159 -14.15 -26.24 -14.67
CA LYS A 159 -15.34 -26.38 -13.83
C LYS A 159 -15.08 -25.86 -12.42
N ALA A 160 -13.97 -26.23 -11.80
CA ALA A 160 -13.60 -25.75 -10.46
C ALA A 160 -13.40 -24.23 -10.44
N LEU A 161 -12.80 -23.65 -11.49
CA LEU A 161 -12.66 -22.20 -11.65
C LEU A 161 -14.01 -21.48 -11.76
N SER A 162 -14.94 -22.03 -12.54
CA SER A 162 -16.31 -21.49 -12.67
C SER A 162 -17.06 -21.55 -11.33
N ASP A 163 -16.94 -22.66 -10.61
CA ASP A 163 -17.57 -22.82 -9.29
C ASP A 163 -16.97 -21.85 -8.26
N TYR A 164 -15.66 -21.59 -8.33
CA TYR A 164 -14.97 -20.62 -7.48
C TYR A 164 -15.41 -19.17 -7.77
N GLY A 165 -15.47 -18.77 -9.05
CA GLY A 165 -15.91 -17.44 -9.45
C GLY A 165 -17.37 -17.13 -9.08
N HIS A 166 -18.25 -18.13 -9.13
CA HIS A 166 -19.63 -17.99 -8.66
C HIS A 166 -19.75 -17.81 -7.16
N LYS A 167 -18.80 -18.33 -6.38
CA LYS A 167 -18.81 -18.20 -4.92
C LYS A 167 -18.41 -16.79 -4.45
N ILE A 168 -17.54 -16.12 -5.20
CA ILE A 168 -17.07 -14.76 -4.88
C ILE A 168 -18.14 -13.68 -5.19
N MET A 169 -19.10 -13.95 -6.09
CA MET A 169 -20.16 -12.99 -6.42
C MET A 169 -21.42 -13.09 -5.53
N VAL A 170 -21.44 -14.01 -4.57
CA VAL A 170 -22.61 -14.30 -3.72
C VAL A 170 -22.33 -14.03 -2.23
N GLU A 171 -21.10 -13.66 -1.88
CA GLU A 171 -20.67 -13.19 -0.55
C GLU A 171 -20.37 -11.69 -0.58
#